data_AF-A0A7X3SQD5-F1
#
_entry.id   AF-A0A7X3SQD5-F1
#
_cell.length_a   1.000
_cell.length_b   1.000
_cell.length_c   1.000
_cell.angle_alpha   90.00
_cell.angle_beta   90.00
_cell.angle_gamma   90.00
#
_symmetry.space_group_name_H-M   'P 1'
#
loop_
_entity.id
_entity.type
_entity.pdbx_description
1 polymer ?
#
loop_
_entity_poly.entity_id
_entity_poly.type
_entity_poly.pdbx_seq_one_letter_code
_entity_poly.pdbx_strand_id
1 'polypeptide(L)'
;MERLADTRLVQRLVRTGQQPVMQIDLEGEVMDQWLPGASLEAVFRASNGAYLVFSVDDCPYEEGLNIVLLSSEKIVLDVKSIVHAYATGHLHDLRIEGPRTVSFSFYDSERWRATVSPGPLRRRPKWIPRRLRRGLQVKRLAS
;
A
#
# COMPACT_ATOMS: atom_id res chain seq x y z
N MET A 1 9.24 -3.63 -11.76
CA MET A 1 9.14 -3.83 -10.30
C MET A 1 9.42 -5.28 -10.03
N GLU A 2 9.71 -5.64 -8.80
CA GLU A 2 9.77 -7.03 -8.35
C GLU A 2 8.88 -7.19 -7.13
N ARG A 3 8.22 -8.35 -7.00
CA ARG A 3 7.46 -8.69 -5.80
C ARG A 3 8.42 -9.32 -4.80
N LEU A 4 8.42 -8.84 -3.56
CA LEU A 4 9.26 -9.39 -2.49
C LEU A 4 8.50 -10.54 -1.82
N ALA A 5 9.11 -11.73 -1.83
CA ALA A 5 8.51 -12.94 -1.26
C ALA A 5 8.71 -13.05 0.26
N ASP A 6 9.86 -12.58 0.77
CA ASP A 6 10.25 -12.77 2.17
C ASP A 6 9.77 -11.66 3.11
N THR A 7 8.89 -10.76 2.63
CA THR A 7 8.29 -9.74 3.49
C THR A 7 7.18 -10.36 4.31
N ARG A 8 7.19 -10.14 5.63
CA ARG A 8 6.22 -10.74 6.54
C ARG A 8 5.60 -9.72 7.48
N LEU A 9 4.35 -9.97 7.83
CA LEU A 9 3.71 -9.32 8.96
C LEU A 9 4.41 -9.78 10.25
N VAL A 10 4.85 -8.83 11.06
CA VAL A 10 5.45 -9.11 12.38
C VAL A 10 4.36 -9.10 13.44
N GLN A 11 3.57 -8.03 13.46
CA GLN A 11 2.46 -7.87 14.39
C GLN A 11 1.42 -6.89 13.85
N ARG A 12 0.20 -6.99 14.39
CA ARG A 12 -0.92 -6.09 14.10
C ARG A 12 -1.60 -5.64 15.37
N LEU A 13 -2.11 -4.42 15.36
CA LEU A 13 -2.93 -3.85 16.41
C LEU A 13 -4.29 -3.49 15.81
N VAL A 14 -5.32 -4.19 16.28
CA VAL A 14 -6.72 -3.96 15.90
C VAL A 14 -7.47 -3.50 17.14
N ARG A 15 -8.11 -2.34 17.06
CA ARG A 15 -8.90 -1.77 18.16
C ARG A 15 -10.26 -1.36 17.61
N THR A 16 -11.32 -1.71 18.33
CA THR A 16 -12.69 -1.34 17.94
C THR A 16 -12.82 0.16 17.71
N GLY A 17 -13.35 0.56 16.56
CA GLY A 17 -13.54 1.97 16.19
C GLY A 17 -12.27 2.70 15.76
N GLN A 18 -11.14 2.01 15.57
CA GLN A 18 -9.91 2.60 15.03
C GLN A 18 -9.43 1.86 13.78
N GLN A 19 -8.74 2.57 12.89
CA GLN A 19 -8.08 1.95 11.76
C GLN A 19 -6.99 0.98 12.26
N PRO A 20 -6.97 -0.28 11.77
CA PRO A 20 -5.93 -1.22 12.15
C PRO A 20 -4.57 -0.77 11.64
N VAL A 21 -3.54 -1.14 12.39
CA VAL A 21 -2.15 -0.91 12.00
C VAL A 21 -1.33 -2.18 12.16
N MET A 22 -0.29 -2.29 11.34
CA MET A 22 0.62 -3.42 11.29
C MET A 22 2.07 -2.97 11.28
N GLN A 23 2.93 -3.82 11.81
CA GLN A 23 4.37 -3.72 11.66
C GLN A 23 4.84 -4.88 10.78
N ILE A 24 5.73 -4.59 9.84
CA ILE A 24 6.24 -5.57 8.89
C ILE A 24 7.76 -5.69 9.01
N ASP A 25 8.25 -6.86 8.67
CA ASP A 25 9.67 -7.15 8.43
C ASP A 25 9.87 -7.07 6.92
N LEU A 26 10.67 -6.09 6.51
CA LEU A 26 10.99 -5.79 5.13
C LEU A 26 12.46 -6.07 4.88
N GLU A 27 12.71 -7.15 4.13
CA GLU A 27 14.06 -7.63 3.79
C GLU A 27 14.93 -7.94 5.03
N GLY A 28 14.35 -8.57 6.05
CA GLY A 28 15.04 -8.97 7.28
C GLY A 28 15.16 -7.85 8.33
N GLU A 29 14.54 -6.70 8.09
CA GLU A 29 14.51 -5.56 9.01
C GLU A 29 13.08 -5.25 9.42
N VAL A 30 12.82 -5.32 10.73
CA VAL A 30 11.55 -4.89 11.30
C VAL A 30 11.44 -3.37 11.18
N MET A 31 10.41 -2.89 10.50
CA MET A 31 10.20 -1.46 10.33
C MET A 31 9.82 -0.77 11.65
N ASP A 32 10.46 0.35 11.97
CA ASP A 32 10.09 1.17 13.15
C ASP A 32 8.69 1.81 13.04
N GLN A 33 8.22 2.01 11.81
CA GLN A 33 6.94 2.67 11.54
C GLN A 33 5.82 1.65 11.35
N TRP A 34 4.73 1.88 12.07
CA TRP A 34 3.47 1.17 11.85
C TRP A 34 2.80 1.64 10.54
N LEU A 35 2.36 0.68 9.74
CA LEU A 35 1.65 0.89 8.49
C LEU A 35 0.15 0.62 8.70
N PRO A 36 -0.76 1.28 7.98
CA PRO A 36 -2.19 0.94 8.05
C PRO A 36 -2.48 -0.44 7.47
N GLY A 37 -3.49 -1.10 8.01
CA GLY A 37 -3.92 -2.46 7.63
C GLY A 37 -3.78 -3.47 8.76
N ALA A 38 -4.54 -4.55 8.66
CA ALA A 38 -4.52 -5.71 9.55
C ALA A 38 -3.87 -6.95 8.91
N SER A 39 -3.81 -7.02 7.57
CA SER A 39 -3.15 -8.09 6.82
C SER A 39 -2.23 -7.50 5.76
N LEU A 40 -1.06 -8.12 5.56
CA LEU A 40 -0.10 -7.78 4.51
C LEU A 40 -0.38 -8.66 3.28
N GLU A 41 -0.67 -8.05 2.14
CA GLU A 41 -1.03 -8.79 0.91
C GLU A 41 0.15 -8.92 -0.07
N ALA A 42 0.89 -7.83 -0.27
CA ALA A 42 2.03 -7.82 -1.18
C ALA A 42 2.96 -6.65 -0.90
N VAL A 43 4.25 -6.85 -1.17
CA VAL A 43 5.22 -5.77 -1.27
C VAL A 43 5.95 -5.85 -2.61
N PHE A 44 6.11 -4.69 -3.23
CA PHE A 44 6.86 -4.55 -4.47
C PHE A 44 8.00 -3.57 -4.30
N ARG A 45 9.17 -3.88 -4.86
CA ARG A 45 10.27 -2.93 -5.02
C ARG A 45 10.25 -2.33 -6.42
N ALA A 46 10.22 -1.01 -6.49
CA ALA A 46 10.25 -0.23 -7.71
C ALA A 46 11.67 -0.07 -8.24
N SER A 47 11.82 0.24 -9.54
CA SER A 47 13.14 0.41 -10.17
C SER A 47 13.98 1.55 -9.57
N ASN A 48 13.36 2.47 -8.81
CA ASN A 48 14.04 3.54 -8.09
C ASN A 48 14.30 3.21 -6.61
N GLY A 49 14.16 1.93 -6.22
CA GLY A 49 14.38 1.44 -4.87
C GLY A 49 13.26 1.71 -3.87
N ALA A 50 12.20 2.43 -4.25
CA ALA A 50 11.04 2.64 -3.40
C ALA A 50 10.20 1.36 -3.24
N TYR A 51 9.56 1.19 -2.09
CA TYR A 51 8.68 0.06 -1.84
C TYR A 51 7.21 0.47 -1.94
N LEU A 52 6.39 -0.41 -2.51
CA LEU A 52 4.96 -0.28 -2.57
C LEU A 52 4.33 -1.43 -1.78
N VAL A 53 3.70 -1.12 -0.65
CA VAL A 53 3.11 -2.09 0.27
C VAL A 53 1.59 -2.06 0.11
N PHE A 54 1.00 -3.23 -0.06
CA PHE A 54 -0.45 -3.45 -0.12
C PHE A 54 -0.89 -4.19 1.14
N SER A 55 -1.90 -3.66 1.81
CA SER A 55 -2.49 -4.25 3.01
C SER A 55 -3.98 -4.02 3.07
N VAL A 56 -4.70 -4.93 3.71
CA VAL A 56 -6.15 -4.84 3.90
C VAL A 56 -6.51 -4.68 5.37
N ASP A 57 -7.61 -3.99 5.65
CA ASP A 57 -8.09 -3.71 7.01
C ASP A 57 -8.75 -4.93 7.69
N ASP A 58 -9.05 -6.02 6.95
CA ASP A 58 -9.60 -7.30 7.46
C ASP A 58 -10.83 -7.09 8.37
N CYS A 59 -11.71 -6.14 7.98
CA CYS A 59 -12.91 -5.78 8.73
C CYS A 59 -14.16 -6.39 8.06
N PRO A 60 -15.01 -7.15 8.78
CA PRO A 60 -16.11 -7.92 8.20
C PRO A 60 -17.25 -7.11 7.57
N TYR A 61 -17.28 -5.78 7.77
CA TYR A 61 -18.33 -4.89 7.25
C TYR A 61 -17.79 -3.79 6.32
N GLU A 62 -16.48 -3.60 6.31
CA GLU A 62 -15.80 -2.56 5.54
C GLU A 62 -14.50 -3.14 4.98
N GLU A 63 -14.36 -3.12 3.66
CA GLU A 63 -13.09 -3.48 3.04
C GLU A 63 -12.30 -2.22 2.73
N GLY A 64 -11.20 -2.08 3.46
CA GLY A 64 -10.19 -1.06 3.23
C GLY A 64 -8.95 -1.68 2.61
N LEU A 65 -8.58 -1.25 1.40
CA LEU A 65 -7.26 -1.48 0.82
C LEU A 65 -6.37 -0.27 1.07
N ASN A 66 -5.22 -0.50 1.67
CA ASN A 66 -4.18 0.49 1.89
C ASN A 66 -3.01 0.23 0.95
N ILE A 67 -2.51 1.30 0.33
CA ILE A 67 -1.37 1.31 -0.57
C ILE A 67 -0.38 2.33 -0.04
N VAL A 68 0.72 1.84 0.52
CA VAL A 68 1.76 2.65 1.17
C VAL A 68 2.99 2.71 0.27
N LEU A 69 3.47 3.92 0.02
CA LEU A 69 4.76 4.16 -0.64
C LEU A 69 5.82 4.45 0.40
N LEU A 70 6.89 3.66 0.40
CA LEU A 70 8.08 3.84 1.21
C LEU A 70 9.27 4.29 0.35
N SER A 71 10.18 5.09 0.91
CA SER A 71 11.49 5.33 0.30
C SER A 71 12.36 4.06 0.34
N SER A 72 13.51 4.09 -0.35
CA SER A 72 14.54 3.05 -0.24
C SER A 72 15.07 2.88 1.18
N GLU A 73 15.00 3.94 2.00
CA GLU A 73 15.34 3.96 3.43
C GLU A 73 14.14 3.55 4.32
N LYS A 74 13.12 2.90 3.75
CA LYS A 74 11.95 2.38 4.48
C LYS A 74 11.13 3.47 5.21
N ILE A 75 11.21 4.72 4.74
CA ILE A 75 10.43 5.84 5.29
C ILE A 75 9.10 5.99 4.58
N VAL A 76 8.00 6.15 5.33
CA VAL A 76 6.67 6.40 4.74
C VAL A 76 6.64 7.75 4.00
N LEU A 77 6.39 7.69 2.70
CA LEU A 77 6.32 8.85 1.82
C LEU A 77 4.89 9.26 1.52
N ASP A 78 4.03 8.29 1.17
CA ASP A 78 2.63 8.52 0.84
C ASP A 78 1.79 7.30 1.22
N VAL A 79 0.50 7.53 1.47
CA VAL A 79 -0.47 6.49 1.83
C VAL A 79 -1.79 6.83 1.15
N LYS A 80 -2.26 5.92 0.32
CA LYS A 80 -3.58 5.97 -0.31
C LYS A 80 -4.43 4.82 0.24
N SER A 81 -5.71 5.07 0.47
CA SER A 81 -6.65 4.06 0.89
C SER A 81 -7.85 4.07 -0.05
N ILE A 82 -8.31 2.89 -0.45
CA ILE A 82 -9.57 2.67 -1.15
C ILE A 82 -10.47 1.97 -0.15
N VAL A 83 -11.62 2.57 0.16
CA VAL A 83 -12.56 2.06 1.16
C VAL A 83 -13.93 1.97 0.52
N HIS A 84 -14.57 0.82 0.66
CA HIS A 84 -15.95 0.61 0.27
C HIS A 84 -16.75 0.09 1.47
N ALA A 85 -17.81 0.83 1.83
CA ALA A 85 -18.73 0.40 2.86
C ALA A 85 -19.65 -0.69 2.31
N TYR A 86 -19.95 -1.71 3.12
CA TYR A 86 -20.88 -2.80 2.77
C TYR A 86 -20.47 -3.61 1.53
N ALA A 87 -19.17 -3.71 1.30
CA ALA A 87 -18.57 -4.42 0.19
C ALA A 87 -17.84 -5.70 0.67
N THR A 88 -17.96 -6.78 -0.10
CA THR A 88 -17.13 -8.00 0.00
C THR A 88 -16.38 -8.16 -1.32
N GLY A 89 -15.06 -8.19 -1.28
CA GLY A 89 -14.22 -7.67 -2.34
C GLY A 89 -12.75 -7.79 -1.96
N HIS A 90 -12.15 -8.92 -2.32
CA HIS A 90 -10.76 -9.18 -2.01
C HIS A 90 -9.82 -8.50 -2.99
N LEU A 91 -8.59 -8.23 -2.55
CA LEU A 91 -7.51 -7.84 -3.45
C LEU A 91 -7.08 -9.07 -4.27
N HIS A 92 -7.11 -8.95 -5.59
CA HIS A 92 -6.65 -10.02 -6.50
C HIS A 92 -6.02 -9.45 -7.77
N ASP A 93 -5.54 -10.35 -8.64
CA ASP A 93 -4.95 -10.00 -9.94
C ASP A 93 -3.82 -8.96 -9.89
N LEU A 94 -3.02 -9.00 -8.82
CA LEU A 94 -1.81 -8.18 -8.70
C LEU A 94 -0.81 -8.52 -9.80
N ARG A 95 -0.60 -7.60 -10.74
CA ARG A 95 0.31 -7.77 -11.89
C ARG A 95 1.26 -6.60 -12.01
N ILE A 96 2.54 -6.90 -12.24
CA ILE A 96 3.55 -5.90 -12.53
C ILE A 96 3.40 -5.50 -14.01
N GLU A 97 2.99 -4.26 -14.25
CA GLU A 97 2.78 -3.70 -15.60
C GLU A 97 4.03 -2.96 -16.10
N GLY A 98 5.05 -2.78 -15.25
CA GLY A 98 6.25 -2.07 -15.62
C GLY A 98 7.23 -1.83 -14.46
N PRO A 99 8.25 -0.99 -14.65
CA PRO A 99 9.27 -0.73 -13.64
C PRO A 99 8.75 -0.02 -12.38
N ARG A 100 7.59 0.64 -12.47
CA ARG A 100 7.00 1.49 -11.41
C ARG A 100 5.48 1.37 -11.28
N THR A 101 4.87 0.35 -11.89
CA THR A 101 3.42 0.23 -11.98
C THR A 101 2.97 -1.18 -11.64
N VAL A 102 1.98 -1.26 -10.75
CA VAL A 102 1.23 -2.49 -10.44
C VAL A 102 -0.23 -2.24 -10.82
N SER A 103 -0.82 -3.18 -11.58
CA SER A 103 -2.27 -3.27 -11.71
C SER A 103 -2.81 -4.32 -10.74
N PHE A 104 -4.05 -4.14 -10.32
CA PHE A 104 -4.73 -5.06 -9.42
C PHE A 104 -6.23 -4.89 -9.62
N SER A 105 -6.99 -5.87 -9.17
CA SER A 105 -8.44 -5.75 -9.04
C SER A 105 -8.79 -5.69 -7.57
N PHE A 106 -9.71 -4.80 -7.23
CA PHE A 106 -10.18 -4.62 -5.87
C PHE A 106 -11.63 -4.17 -5.94
N TYR A 107 -12.50 -4.93 -5.25
CA TYR A 107 -13.96 -4.81 -5.28
C TYR A 107 -14.59 -5.05 -6.66
N ASP A 108 -15.57 -5.97 -6.76
CA ASP A 108 -16.41 -6.23 -7.95
C ASP A 108 -15.67 -6.26 -9.30
N SER A 109 -14.45 -6.82 -9.32
CA SER A 109 -13.55 -6.83 -10.48
C SER A 109 -13.14 -5.45 -11.03
N GLU A 110 -13.40 -4.35 -10.31
CA GLU A 110 -12.91 -3.02 -10.67
C GLU A 110 -11.38 -3.07 -10.77
N ARG A 111 -10.86 -2.67 -11.94
CA ARG A 111 -9.43 -2.71 -12.19
C ARG A 111 -8.79 -1.39 -11.80
N TRP A 112 -7.70 -1.48 -11.06
CA TRP A 112 -6.96 -0.35 -10.55
C TRP A 112 -5.51 -0.39 -11.01
N ARG A 113 -4.87 0.77 -10.93
CA ARG A 113 -3.45 0.95 -11.21
C ARG A 113 -2.81 1.82 -10.15
N ALA A 114 -1.79 1.30 -9.49
CA ALA A 114 -0.89 2.04 -8.63
C ALA A 114 0.41 2.34 -9.38
N THR A 115 0.81 3.61 -9.44
CA THR A 115 2.02 4.07 -10.13
C THR A 115 2.89 4.92 -9.22
N VAL A 116 4.16 4.53 -9.12
CA VAL A 116 5.19 5.25 -8.38
C VAL A 116 5.78 6.36 -9.28
N SER A 117 5.84 7.57 -8.74
CA SER A 117 6.39 8.73 -9.47
C SER A 117 7.86 8.51 -9.88
N PRO A 118 8.29 9.04 -11.06
CA PRO A 118 9.68 8.95 -11.51
C PRO A 118 10.66 9.78 -10.66
N GLY A 119 10.20 10.92 -10.13
CA GLY A 119 11.06 11.92 -9.52
C GLY A 119 11.61 11.52 -8.16
N PRO A 120 12.57 12.29 -7.61
CA PRO A 120 13.16 12.02 -6.32
C PRO A 120 12.09 11.99 -5.22
N LEU A 121 11.94 10.81 -4.63
CA LEU A 121 11.00 10.50 -3.58
C LEU A 121 11.60 10.87 -2.22
N ARG A 122 11.36 12.10 -1.78
CA ARG A 122 11.88 12.62 -0.51
C ARG A 122 10.80 12.63 0.57
N ARG A 123 11.20 12.35 1.81
CA ARG A 123 10.36 12.55 2.98
C ARG A 123 9.86 14.00 2.98
N ARG A 124 8.54 14.17 3.04
CA ARG A 124 7.91 15.48 3.13
C ARG A 124 7.61 15.81 4.59
N PRO A 125 7.74 17.08 5.01
CA PRO A 125 7.28 17.52 6.31
C PRO A 125 5.80 17.16 6.55
N LYS A 126 5.45 16.80 7.79
CA LYS A 126 4.08 16.37 8.15
C LYS A 126 3.01 17.46 7.91
N TRP A 127 3.39 18.74 7.90
CA TRP A 127 2.47 19.85 7.62
C TRP A 127 2.01 19.92 6.17
N ILE A 128 2.70 19.26 5.23
CA ILE A 128 2.26 19.18 3.84
C ILE A 128 1.03 18.26 3.77
N PRO A 129 -0.14 18.77 3.30
CA PRO A 129 -1.35 17.99 3.16
C PRO A 129 -1.10 16.69 2.37
N ARG A 130 -1.66 15.57 2.83
CA ARG A 130 -1.51 14.25 2.18
C ARG A 130 -1.87 14.30 0.68
N ARG A 131 -2.88 15.10 0.29
CA ARG A 131 -3.28 15.31 -1.12
C ARG A 131 -2.20 15.93 -2.01
N LEU A 132 -1.25 16.68 -1.44
CA LEU A 132 -0.15 17.33 -2.16
C LEU A 132 1.11 16.45 -2.21
N ARG A 133 1.09 15.29 -1.55
CA ARG A 133 2.17 14.30 -1.68
C ARG A 133 2.06 13.69 -3.08
N ARG A 134 3.11 13.87 -3.89
CA ARG A 134 3.16 13.50 -5.31
C ARG A 134 4.04 12.27 -5.58
N GLY A 135 4.02 11.29 -4.68
CA GLY A 135 4.83 10.07 -4.80
C GLY A 135 4.10 8.88 -5.41
N LEU A 136 2.80 8.76 -5.14
CA LEU A 136 1.98 7.61 -5.51
C LEU A 136 0.69 8.08 -6.18
N GLN A 137 0.43 7.57 -7.38
CA GLN A 137 -0.86 7.73 -8.06
C GLN A 137 -1.61 6.41 -8.02
N VAL A 138 -2.87 6.44 -7.59
CA VAL A 138 -3.79 5.30 -7.64
C VAL A 138 -4.98 5.73 -8.47
N LYS A 139 -5.26 5.00 -9.55
CA LYS A 139 -6.34 5.31 -10.49
C LYS A 139 -7.17 4.07 -10.77
N ARG A 140 -8.49 4.22 -10.76
CA ARG A 140 -9.41 3.23 -11.33
C ARG A 140 -9.32 3.29 -12.86
N LEU A 141 -9.27 2.13 -13.49
CA LEU A 141 -9.34 1.98 -14.94
C LEU A 141 -10.81 1.81 -15.30
N ALA A 142 -11.28 2.55 -16.31
CA ALA A 142 -12.62 2.33 -16.84
C ALA A 142 -12.65 0.98 -17.56
N SER A 143 -13.71 0.22 -17.32
CA SER A 143 -14.04 -1.04 -17.98
C SER A 143 -14.29 -0.86 -19.46
#